data_AF-A0A9Q1MGJ3-F1
#
_entry.id   AF-A0A9Q1MGJ3-F1
#
_cell.length_a   1.000
_cell.length_b   1.000
_cell.length_c   1.000
_cell.angle_alpha   90.00
_cell.angle_beta   90.00
_cell.angle_gamma   90.00
#
_symmetry.space_group_name_H-M   'P 1'
#
loop_
_entity.id
_entity.type
_entity.pdbx_description
1 polymer ?
#
loop_
_entity_poly.entity_id
_entity_poly.type
_entity_poly.pdbx_seq_one_letter_code
_entity_poly.pdbx_strand_id
1 'polypeptide(L)'
;MVLSVTKGSNWSSSAQCHCLGFHFQIRQGFEMEDTPKAEDQLPERASESAPQKIPESLEEMLSRHRKEISQLQDKEIGMKKTAAKGSKAEQKAKKKQVDEEVSKLSAKLKERHAGELACLGYSGGNNDNAKEKRNLDTLVKAIAGVSVSSQTDHSKPSKSVKRREKRAQQEAAREQRIQEEQSNIISDRVIENEKLERKLEPLGLTVNEIKPDGHCLYRAVENQLAVHSGGSSPYTYLELRQMVAAYMRKHATDFLPFFLSENEEGGESDDSLVERFENYCREVESTAAWGGQLELGALTHILKKHIMIFSGSFPDVEMGKEYKSGSGSGSSASSIMLSYHKHAFGLGEHYNSLIPSSV
;
A
#
# COMPACT_ATOMS: atom_id res chain seq x y z
N MET A 1 -47.40 53.03 -9.29
CA MET A 1 -48.17 53.42 -8.09
C MET A 1 -49.01 52.20 -7.71
N VAL A 2 -49.05 51.65 -6.49
CA VAL A 2 -48.47 52.01 -5.17
C VAL A 2 -47.97 50.69 -4.54
N LEU A 3 -46.74 50.46 -4.02
CA LEU A 3 -45.92 51.05 -2.94
C LEU A 3 -46.35 50.78 -1.47
N SER A 4 -45.94 49.63 -0.89
CA SER A 4 -45.68 49.35 0.55
C SER A 4 -45.19 47.89 0.68
N VAL A 5 -44.13 47.45 1.39
CA VAL A 5 -43.16 47.98 2.39
C VAL A 5 -43.47 47.76 3.88
N THR A 6 -43.14 46.55 4.38
CA THR A 6 -42.60 46.18 5.71
C THR A 6 -41.78 44.88 5.54
N LYS A 7 -40.64 44.53 6.15
CA LYS A 7 -39.79 44.89 7.33
C LYS A 7 -39.85 43.89 8.51
N GLY A 8 -38.70 43.28 8.81
CA GLY A 8 -38.41 42.47 10.01
C GLY A 8 -38.39 40.95 9.76
N SER A 9 -37.48 40.14 10.32
CA SER A 9 -36.31 40.43 11.17
C SER A 9 -35.23 39.32 11.07
N ASN A 10 -34.01 39.64 11.47
CA ASN A 10 -32.84 38.73 11.43
C ASN A 10 -32.96 37.55 12.41
N TRP A 11 -32.35 36.41 12.04
CA TRP A 11 -31.46 35.69 12.96
C TRP A 11 -30.22 35.17 12.22
N SER A 12 -29.07 35.30 12.88
CA SER A 12 -27.75 34.85 12.43
C SER A 12 -26.96 34.51 13.69
N SER A 13 -26.32 33.34 13.73
CA SER A 13 -25.39 33.01 14.80
C SER A 13 -24.28 32.12 14.26
N SER A 14 -23.05 32.61 14.37
CA SER A 14 -21.82 31.87 14.09
C SER A 14 -21.11 31.63 15.40
N ALA A 15 -20.68 30.39 15.67
CA ALA A 15 -19.95 30.02 16.87
C ALA A 15 -18.52 29.61 16.51
N GLN A 16 -17.54 30.38 16.98
CA GLN A 16 -16.11 30.10 16.77
C GLN A 16 -15.54 29.25 17.91
N CYS A 17 -14.47 28.51 17.63
CA CYS A 17 -13.66 27.87 18.65
C CYS A 17 -12.98 28.91 19.55
N HIS A 18 -12.80 28.61 20.83
CA HIS A 18 -11.76 29.22 21.67
C HIS A 18 -11.08 28.14 22.52
N CYS A 19 -9.79 28.34 22.79
CA CYS A 19 -8.93 27.40 23.48
C CYS A 19 -8.17 28.12 24.60
N LEU A 20 -8.43 27.73 25.85
CA LEU A 20 -7.71 28.14 27.05
C LEU A 20 -7.69 26.91 28.00
N GLY A 21 -6.62 26.55 28.70
CA GLY A 21 -5.31 27.21 28.81
C GLY A 21 -5.12 27.90 30.17
N PHE A 22 -4.96 27.10 31.24
CA PHE A 22 -4.64 27.60 32.58
C PHE A 22 -3.60 26.72 33.29
N HIS A 23 -2.85 27.33 34.20
CA HIS A 23 -1.62 26.80 34.77
C HIS A 23 -1.52 27.12 36.28
N PHE A 24 -1.18 26.11 37.09
CA PHE A 24 -0.53 26.09 38.42
C PHE A 24 -0.51 27.36 39.33
N GLN A 25 -0.82 27.24 40.65
CA GLN A 25 0.14 27.40 41.79
C GLN A 25 -0.50 27.35 43.22
N ILE A 26 -0.09 26.35 44.04
CA ILE A 26 0.13 26.28 45.52
C ILE A 26 -0.68 27.13 46.55
N ARG A 27 -1.23 26.45 47.58
CA ARG A 27 -1.02 26.63 49.07
C ARG A 27 -1.85 25.59 49.87
N GLN A 28 -1.66 25.30 51.17
CA GLN A 28 -0.49 24.93 52.01
C GLN A 28 -1.01 24.43 53.40
N GLY A 29 -0.29 23.57 54.13
CA GLY A 29 -0.69 22.99 55.44
C GLY A 29 -0.23 21.52 55.56
N PHE A 30 0.67 21.03 56.44
CA PHE A 30 1.12 21.45 57.79
C PHE A 30 0.07 21.08 58.87
N GLU A 31 0.35 20.38 59.98
CA GLU A 31 1.59 19.83 60.62
C GLU A 31 1.19 18.56 61.45
N MET A 32 1.97 17.77 62.22
CA MET A 32 3.37 17.74 62.72
C MET A 32 3.75 16.27 63.11
N GLU A 33 4.97 16.06 63.66
CA GLU A 33 5.43 14.92 64.52
C GLU A 33 5.62 13.51 63.89
N ASP A 34 6.64 12.70 64.25
CA ASP A 34 7.72 12.91 65.23
C ASP A 34 9.08 12.27 64.82
N THR A 35 10.18 12.69 65.48
CA THR A 35 11.54 12.14 65.35
C THR A 35 12.16 11.95 66.74
N PRO A 36 13.16 11.05 66.92
CA PRO A 36 14.52 11.62 67.06
C PRO A 36 15.71 10.71 66.66
N LYS A 37 16.81 11.35 66.23
CA LYS A 37 18.24 11.21 66.65
C LYS A 37 18.92 9.82 66.80
N ALA A 38 20.25 9.70 66.70
CA ALA A 38 21.30 10.53 66.09
C ALA A 38 22.64 9.73 66.03
N GLU A 39 23.57 10.21 65.21
CA GLU A 39 25.03 10.29 65.42
C GLU A 39 25.72 9.29 66.38
N ASP A 40 26.71 8.54 65.86
CA ASP A 40 28.06 8.57 66.48
C ASP A 40 29.24 8.22 65.54
N GLN A 41 30.26 9.07 65.64
CA GLN A 41 31.73 8.89 65.73
C GLN A 41 32.53 7.76 65.01
N LEU A 42 33.64 8.22 64.40
CA LEU A 42 34.96 7.56 64.29
C LEU A 42 35.76 7.84 65.59
N PRO A 43 36.81 7.07 66.02
CA PRO A 43 37.91 6.58 65.17
C PRO A 43 38.63 5.28 65.65
N GLU A 44 39.93 5.18 65.37
CA GLU A 44 40.99 4.28 65.89
C GLU A 44 41.43 3.03 65.07
N ARG A 45 42.74 2.76 65.26
CA ARG A 45 43.65 1.79 64.63
C ARG A 45 43.22 0.30 64.81
N ALA A 46 43.75 -0.69 64.09
CA ALA A 46 45.10 -0.82 63.53
C ALA A 46 45.23 -1.81 62.35
N SER A 47 46.43 -1.79 61.72
CA SER A 47 47.10 -2.85 60.94
C SER A 47 46.31 -4.06 60.41
N GLU A 48 46.35 -4.28 59.09
CA GLU A 48 47.13 -5.39 58.52
C GLU A 48 47.45 -5.18 57.02
N SER A 49 48.23 -6.08 56.43
CA SER A 49 48.95 -5.86 55.17
C SER A 49 48.06 -5.72 53.93
N ALA A 50 48.27 -4.67 53.15
CA ALA A 50 47.76 -4.59 51.78
C ALA A 50 48.44 -5.65 50.89
N PRO A 51 47.68 -6.57 50.24
CA PRO A 51 48.25 -7.47 49.25
C PRO A 51 48.72 -6.66 48.05
N GLN A 52 50.02 -6.68 47.77
CA GLN A 52 50.57 -6.11 46.54
C GLN A 52 49.92 -6.84 45.36
N LYS A 53 49.11 -6.13 44.57
CA LYS A 53 48.65 -6.65 43.29
C LYS A 53 49.87 -6.81 42.39
N ILE A 54 50.33 -8.05 42.24
CA ILE A 54 51.19 -8.47 41.13
C ILE A 54 50.49 -7.96 39.85
N PRO A 55 51.17 -7.21 38.98
CA PRO A 55 50.56 -6.76 37.73
C PRO A 55 50.19 -8.01 36.91
N GLU A 56 48.92 -8.10 36.49
CA GLU A 56 48.46 -9.25 35.69
C GLU A 56 49.33 -9.35 34.42
N SER A 57 49.82 -10.56 34.13
CA SER A 57 50.63 -10.75 32.93
C SER A 57 49.79 -10.51 31.67
N LEU A 58 50.45 -10.17 30.56
CA LEU A 58 49.76 -9.94 29.29
C LEU A 58 48.91 -11.15 28.86
N GLU A 59 49.35 -12.37 29.17
CA GLU A 59 48.58 -13.59 28.88
C GLU A 59 47.35 -13.75 29.77
N GLU A 60 47.45 -13.42 31.06
CA GLU A 60 46.31 -13.38 31.99
C GLU A 60 45.30 -12.29 31.62
N MET A 61 45.76 -11.09 31.27
CA MET A 61 44.92 -10.00 30.77
C MET A 61 44.18 -10.43 29.49
N LEU A 62 44.88 -10.99 28.50
CA LEU A 62 44.24 -11.49 27.28
C LEU A 62 43.32 -12.70 27.55
N SER A 63 43.60 -13.52 28.56
CA SER A 63 42.71 -14.59 29.03
C SER A 63 41.43 -14.01 29.65
N ARG A 64 41.55 -12.94 30.46
CA ARG A 64 40.44 -12.18 31.02
C ARG A 64 39.61 -11.50 29.94
N HIS A 65 40.22 -10.82 28.97
CA HIS A 65 39.52 -10.20 27.82
C HIS A 65 38.68 -11.22 27.05
N ARG A 66 39.25 -12.40 26.74
CA ARG A 66 38.54 -13.50 26.07
C ARG A 66 37.34 -14.01 26.89
N LYS A 67 37.47 -14.13 28.21
CA LYS A 67 36.36 -14.50 29.12
C LYS A 67 35.28 -13.42 29.16
N GLU A 68 35.65 -12.15 29.26
CA GLU A 68 34.69 -11.03 29.27
C GLU A 68 33.92 -10.93 27.94
N ILE A 69 34.57 -11.17 26.80
CA ILE A 69 33.91 -11.22 25.47
C ILE A 69 32.90 -12.36 25.40
N SER A 70 33.26 -13.57 25.85
CA SER A 70 32.33 -14.71 25.91
C SER A 70 31.13 -14.41 26.82
N GLN A 71 31.37 -13.84 28.00
CA GLN A 71 30.32 -13.47 28.94
C GLN A 71 29.35 -12.42 28.38
N LEU A 72 29.82 -11.46 27.57
CA LEU A 72 28.92 -10.55 26.86
C LEU A 72 28.11 -11.26 25.77
N GLN A 73 28.69 -12.22 25.04
CA GLN A 73 27.95 -13.01 24.04
C GLN A 73 26.86 -13.88 24.69
N ASP A 74 27.16 -14.52 25.82
CA ASP A 74 26.17 -15.28 26.60
C ASP A 74 25.06 -14.36 27.16
N LYS A 75 25.42 -13.16 27.66
CA LYS A 75 24.44 -12.16 28.12
C LYS A 75 23.57 -11.66 26.95
N GLU A 76 24.15 -11.38 25.78
CA GLU A 76 23.43 -10.99 24.57
C GLU A 76 22.41 -12.07 24.16
N ILE A 77 22.83 -13.34 24.12
CA ILE A 77 21.96 -14.48 23.80
C ILE A 77 20.83 -14.60 24.84
N GLY A 78 21.12 -14.37 26.12
CA GLY A 78 20.12 -14.32 27.20
C GLY A 78 19.09 -13.20 26.98
N MET A 79 19.54 -11.97 26.75
CA MET A 79 18.67 -10.80 26.55
C MET A 79 17.85 -10.90 25.26
N LYS A 80 18.40 -11.47 24.18
CA LYS A 80 17.65 -11.72 22.94
C LYS A 80 16.60 -12.83 23.10
N LYS A 81 16.84 -13.84 23.95
CA LYS A 81 15.85 -14.85 24.34
C LYS A 81 14.73 -14.31 25.24
N THR A 82 14.96 -13.28 26.06
CA THR A 82 13.90 -12.64 26.85
C THR A 82 13.10 -11.63 26.03
N ALA A 83 13.74 -10.85 25.16
CA ALA A 83 13.07 -9.93 24.23
C ALA A 83 12.14 -10.63 23.22
N ALA A 84 12.40 -11.90 22.92
CA ALA A 84 11.54 -12.74 22.07
C ALA A 84 10.21 -13.19 22.74
N LYS A 85 9.94 -12.79 24.00
CA LYS A 85 8.71 -13.12 24.73
C LYS A 85 7.81 -11.88 24.90
N GLY A 86 6.53 -12.04 24.55
CA GLY A 86 5.50 -11.00 24.65
C GLY A 86 4.72 -10.84 23.34
N SER A 87 3.91 -9.78 23.26
CA SER A 87 3.12 -9.42 22.07
C SER A 87 3.99 -8.89 20.91
N LYS A 88 3.46 -8.86 19.68
CA LYS A 88 4.21 -8.45 18.47
C LYS A 88 4.76 -7.01 18.54
N ALA A 89 4.04 -6.09 19.20
CA ALA A 89 4.50 -4.72 19.42
C ALA A 89 5.58 -4.64 20.52
N GLU A 90 5.35 -5.34 21.62
CA GLU A 90 6.25 -5.44 22.78
C GLU A 90 7.60 -6.08 22.41
N GLN A 91 7.61 -7.14 21.60
CA GLN A 91 8.82 -7.75 21.05
C GLN A 91 9.65 -6.74 20.23
N LYS A 92 9.00 -5.89 19.42
CA LYS A 92 9.70 -4.85 18.62
C LYS A 92 10.37 -3.81 19.52
N ALA A 93 9.69 -3.39 20.59
CA ALA A 93 10.24 -2.44 21.57
C ALA A 93 11.40 -3.06 22.38
N LYS A 94 11.18 -4.24 22.99
CA LYS A 94 12.20 -4.95 23.77
C LYS A 94 13.43 -5.32 22.94
N LYS A 95 13.25 -5.72 21.68
CA LYS A 95 14.38 -5.99 20.78
C LYS A 95 15.24 -4.74 20.56
N LYS A 96 14.64 -3.59 20.24
CA LYS A 96 15.38 -2.32 20.06
C LYS A 96 16.17 -1.96 21.32
N GLN A 97 15.54 -2.06 22.49
CA GLN A 97 16.16 -1.80 23.78
C GLN A 97 17.36 -2.74 24.06
N VAL A 98 17.24 -4.03 23.75
CA VAL A 98 18.34 -5.00 23.91
C VAL A 98 19.47 -4.77 22.92
N ASP A 99 19.19 -4.48 21.66
CA ASP A 99 20.23 -4.18 20.66
C ASP A 99 20.99 -2.87 21.03
N GLU A 100 20.30 -1.88 21.62
CA GLU A 100 20.92 -0.66 22.18
C GLU A 100 21.78 -0.93 23.43
N GLU A 101 21.31 -1.74 24.38
CA GLU A 101 22.10 -2.11 25.56
C GLU A 101 23.36 -2.90 25.19
N VAL A 102 23.22 -3.89 24.28
CA VAL A 102 24.34 -4.70 23.79
C VAL A 102 25.40 -3.83 23.11
N SER A 103 24.99 -2.87 22.29
CA SER A 103 25.90 -1.89 21.68
C SER A 103 26.69 -1.10 22.74
N LYS A 104 25.99 -0.55 23.74
CA LYS A 104 26.59 0.23 24.83
C LYS A 104 27.55 -0.60 25.69
N LEU A 105 27.21 -1.85 25.98
CA LEU A 105 28.08 -2.77 26.73
C LEU A 105 29.30 -3.20 25.91
N SER A 106 29.14 -3.49 24.61
CA SER A 106 30.25 -3.85 23.72
C SER A 106 31.25 -2.70 23.57
N ALA A 107 30.77 -1.47 23.41
CA ALA A 107 31.61 -0.27 23.36
C ALA A 107 32.43 -0.09 24.65
N LYS A 108 31.77 -0.12 25.81
CA LYS A 108 32.43 0.00 27.13
C LYS A 108 33.35 -1.19 27.49
N LEU A 109 33.22 -2.32 26.81
CA LEU A 109 34.19 -3.41 26.90
C LEU A 109 35.45 -3.10 26.09
N LYS A 110 35.27 -2.79 24.80
CA LYS A 110 36.35 -2.49 23.85
C LYS A 110 37.19 -1.28 24.27
N GLU A 111 36.55 -0.22 24.73
CA GLU A 111 37.20 0.98 25.27
C GLU A 111 38.14 0.65 26.43
N ARG A 112 37.67 -0.20 27.38
CA ARG A 112 38.47 -0.61 28.52
C ARG A 112 39.60 -1.55 28.12
N HIS A 113 39.35 -2.53 27.25
CA HIS A 113 40.39 -3.45 26.75
C HIS A 113 41.48 -2.68 25.99
N ALA A 114 41.11 -1.67 25.19
CA ALA A 114 42.05 -0.78 24.52
C ALA A 114 42.86 0.08 25.52
N GLY A 115 42.21 0.62 26.55
CA GLY A 115 42.90 1.37 27.62
C GLY A 115 43.86 0.50 28.44
N GLU A 116 43.46 -0.72 28.79
CA GLU A 116 44.30 -1.69 29.51
C GLU A 116 45.53 -2.09 28.69
N LEU A 117 45.37 -2.34 27.38
CA LEU A 117 46.49 -2.60 26.46
C LEU A 117 47.42 -1.39 26.25
N ALA A 118 46.87 -0.16 26.26
CA ALA A 118 47.67 1.06 26.16
C ALA A 118 48.48 1.33 27.45
N CYS A 119 47.88 1.09 28.63
CA CYS A 119 48.54 1.27 29.93
C CYS A 119 49.71 0.30 30.16
N LEU A 120 49.73 -0.87 29.51
CA LEU A 120 50.88 -1.80 29.52
C LEU A 120 52.05 -1.34 28.62
N GLY A 121 52.07 -0.08 28.17
CA GLY A 121 53.23 0.57 27.57
C GLY A 121 53.31 0.52 26.04
N TYR A 122 52.30 -0.02 25.35
CA TYR A 122 52.27 -0.08 23.88
C TYR A 122 51.80 1.23 23.21
N SER A 123 52.40 2.36 23.60
CA SER A 123 52.38 3.57 22.77
C SER A 123 53.19 3.33 21.50
N GLY A 124 52.70 3.83 20.36
CA GLY A 124 53.26 3.59 19.03
C GLY A 124 54.58 4.32 18.74
N GLY A 125 55.66 4.00 19.45
CA GLY A 125 57.01 4.45 19.14
C GLY A 125 57.63 3.67 17.98
N ASN A 126 58.45 4.34 17.15
CA ASN A 126 59.18 3.71 16.06
C ASN A 126 60.22 2.70 16.58
N ASN A 127 60.10 1.44 16.17
CA ASN A 127 61.25 0.56 15.98
C ASN A 127 60.92 -0.54 14.96
N ASP A 128 61.90 -0.92 14.14
CA ASP A 128 61.67 -1.74 12.94
C ASP A 128 61.57 -3.23 13.24
N ASN A 129 60.36 -3.73 13.47
CA ASN A 129 60.08 -5.17 13.44
C ASN A 129 58.70 -5.52 12.87
N ALA A 130 58.57 -5.41 11.54
CA ALA A 130 57.33 -5.65 10.80
C ALA A 130 56.76 -7.09 10.91
N LYS A 131 57.52 -8.05 11.47
CA LYS A 131 57.11 -9.46 11.62
C LYS A 131 56.17 -9.66 12.82
N GLU A 132 56.54 -9.15 14.00
CA GLU A 132 55.73 -9.30 15.21
C GLU A 132 54.45 -8.48 15.14
N LYS A 133 54.50 -7.27 14.57
CA LYS A 133 53.31 -6.42 14.39
C LYS A 133 52.23 -7.08 13.52
N ARG A 134 52.62 -7.92 12.55
CA ARG A 134 51.69 -8.76 11.75
C ARG A 134 51.11 -9.94 12.54
N ASN A 135 51.92 -10.59 13.37
CA ASN A 135 51.45 -11.67 14.26
C ASN A 135 50.45 -11.14 15.29
N LEU A 136 50.71 -9.97 15.89
CA LEU A 136 49.81 -9.35 16.86
C LEU A 136 48.52 -8.84 16.21
N ASP A 137 48.58 -8.22 15.02
CA ASP A 137 47.39 -7.82 14.25
C ASP A 137 46.54 -9.05 13.84
N THR A 138 47.19 -10.18 13.53
CA THR A 138 46.50 -11.46 13.26
C THR A 138 45.84 -12.03 14.53
N LEU A 139 46.53 -11.97 15.68
CA LEU A 139 45.99 -12.39 16.97
C LEU A 139 44.80 -11.52 17.40
N VAL A 140 44.89 -10.20 17.22
CA VAL A 140 43.80 -9.24 17.49
C VAL A 140 42.61 -9.48 16.55
N LYS A 141 42.84 -9.78 15.27
CA LYS A 141 41.76 -10.14 14.33
C LYS A 141 41.08 -11.47 14.67
N ALA A 142 41.84 -12.45 15.13
CA ALA A 142 41.29 -13.70 15.68
C ALA A 142 40.46 -13.47 16.95
N ILE A 143 40.92 -12.62 17.87
CA ILE A 143 40.18 -12.21 19.08
C ILE A 143 38.91 -11.42 18.73
N ALA A 144 38.95 -10.60 17.67
CA ALA A 144 37.81 -9.84 17.16
C ALA A 144 36.78 -10.70 16.38
N GLY A 145 37.02 -12.00 16.21
CA GLY A 145 36.12 -12.92 15.52
C GLY A 145 36.08 -12.78 13.99
N VAL A 146 37.01 -12.01 13.40
CA VAL A 146 37.10 -11.83 11.94
C VAL A 146 37.97 -12.94 11.36
N SER A 147 37.35 -13.92 10.72
CA SER A 147 38.03 -15.09 10.16
C SER A 147 38.98 -14.71 9.00
N VAL A 148 40.27 -14.60 9.30
CA VAL A 148 41.33 -14.45 8.29
C VAL A 148 41.79 -15.84 7.84
N SER A 149 41.24 -16.33 6.73
CA SER A 149 41.74 -17.56 6.09
C SER A 149 42.97 -17.28 5.23
N SER A 150 44.15 -17.64 5.72
CA SER A 150 45.25 -18.05 4.84
C SER A 150 44.91 -19.41 4.22
N GLN A 151 45.24 -19.60 2.94
CA GLN A 151 44.83 -20.78 2.19
C GLN A 151 45.73 -21.99 2.49
N THR A 152 45.13 -23.14 2.79
CA THR A 152 45.15 -24.35 1.94
C THR A 152 44.37 -25.47 2.64
N ASP A 153 43.11 -25.71 2.27
CA ASP A 153 42.49 -27.02 2.50
C ASP A 153 41.19 -27.24 1.70
N HIS A 154 40.97 -28.46 1.22
CA HIS A 154 39.70 -28.87 0.59
C HIS A 154 38.64 -29.23 1.66
N SER A 155 38.33 -28.25 2.51
CA SER A 155 37.33 -28.38 3.57
C SER A 155 35.92 -28.63 2.98
N LYS A 156 35.54 -29.91 2.88
CA LYS A 156 34.20 -30.35 2.43
C LYS A 156 33.14 -29.58 3.23
N PRO A 157 32.23 -28.80 2.59
CA PRO A 157 31.39 -27.88 3.32
C PRO A 157 30.54 -28.60 4.38
N SER A 158 30.48 -27.98 5.56
CA SER A 158 29.88 -28.56 6.78
C SER A 158 28.46 -29.08 6.54
N LYS A 159 28.06 -30.11 7.30
CA LYS A 159 26.69 -30.67 7.25
C LYS A 159 25.61 -29.58 7.44
N SER A 160 25.88 -28.51 8.20
CA SER A 160 24.96 -27.37 8.33
C SER A 160 24.91 -26.50 7.07
N VAL A 161 26.06 -26.20 6.46
CA VAL A 161 26.18 -25.43 5.21
C VAL A 161 25.46 -26.15 4.08
N LYS A 162 25.78 -27.43 3.84
CA LYS A 162 25.10 -28.25 2.82
C LYS A 162 23.59 -28.37 3.04
N ARG A 163 23.12 -28.36 4.30
CA ARG A 163 21.68 -28.39 4.62
C ARG A 163 21.00 -27.04 4.35
N ARG A 164 21.70 -25.92 4.58
CA ARG A 164 21.21 -24.56 4.24
C ARG A 164 21.19 -24.34 2.73
N GLU A 165 22.24 -24.76 2.03
CA GLU A 165 22.40 -24.69 0.59
C GLU A 165 21.34 -25.54 -0.13
N LYS A 166 21.14 -26.81 0.27
CA LYS A 166 20.05 -27.65 -0.24
C LYS A 166 18.68 -27.03 0.02
N ARG A 167 18.46 -26.40 1.18
CA ARG A 167 17.19 -25.69 1.46
C ARG A 167 17.00 -24.51 0.51
N ALA A 168 18.01 -23.64 0.34
CA ALA A 168 17.94 -22.50 -0.57
C ALA A 168 17.69 -22.94 -2.03
N GLN A 169 18.31 -24.03 -2.48
CA GLN A 169 18.05 -24.62 -3.79
C GLN A 169 16.61 -25.15 -3.91
N GLN A 170 16.05 -25.77 -2.87
CA GLN A 170 14.65 -26.23 -2.85
C GLN A 170 13.64 -25.08 -2.75
N GLU A 171 14.02 -23.98 -2.12
CA GLU A 171 13.22 -22.75 -1.98
C GLU A 171 13.18 -22.02 -3.34
N ALA A 172 14.34 -21.79 -3.97
CA ALA A 172 14.45 -21.24 -5.33
C ALA A 172 13.75 -22.12 -6.39
N ALA A 173 13.92 -23.45 -6.36
CA ALA A 173 13.26 -24.38 -7.28
C ALA A 173 11.75 -24.61 -6.97
N ARG A 174 11.22 -23.94 -5.94
CA ARG A 174 9.78 -23.79 -5.67
C ARG A 174 9.29 -22.42 -6.13
N GLU A 175 10.05 -21.36 -5.86
CA GLU A 175 9.76 -20.01 -6.35
C GLU A 175 9.75 -19.93 -7.88
N GLN A 176 10.74 -20.56 -8.54
CA GLN A 176 10.79 -20.70 -10.01
C GLN A 176 9.54 -21.41 -10.54
N ARG A 177 9.10 -22.50 -9.91
CA ARG A 177 7.88 -23.22 -10.34
C ARG A 177 6.62 -22.39 -10.16
N ILE A 178 6.49 -21.67 -9.04
CA ILE A 178 5.37 -20.74 -8.82
C ILE A 178 5.39 -19.61 -9.86
N GLN A 179 6.57 -19.13 -10.24
CA GLN A 179 6.73 -18.07 -11.24
C GLN A 179 6.46 -18.57 -12.67
N GLU A 180 6.87 -19.80 -13.01
CA GLU A 180 6.53 -20.50 -14.25
C GLU A 180 5.01 -20.73 -14.33
N GLU A 181 4.40 -21.28 -13.27
CA GLU A 181 2.94 -21.47 -13.16
C GLU A 181 2.19 -20.13 -13.32
N GLN A 182 2.62 -19.05 -12.64
CA GLN A 182 2.01 -17.72 -12.77
C GLN A 182 2.19 -17.12 -14.17
N SER A 183 3.34 -17.29 -14.82
CA SER A 183 3.60 -16.75 -16.16
C SER A 183 2.85 -17.46 -17.29
N ASN A 184 2.39 -18.69 -17.07
CA ASN A 184 1.54 -19.42 -18.01
C ASN A 184 0.03 -19.06 -17.89
N ILE A 185 -0.37 -18.29 -16.88
CA ILE A 185 -1.75 -17.79 -16.76
C ILE A 185 -1.92 -16.58 -17.68
N ILE A 186 -2.35 -16.83 -18.92
CA ILE A 186 -2.83 -15.78 -19.82
C ILE A 186 -4.05 -15.13 -19.16
N SER A 187 -3.99 -13.82 -18.91
CA SER A 187 -5.10 -13.09 -18.28
C SER A 187 -6.32 -13.02 -19.19
N ASP A 188 -7.52 -13.18 -18.61
CA ASP A 188 -8.79 -13.06 -19.32
C ASP A 188 -8.93 -11.74 -20.10
N ARG A 189 -8.30 -10.65 -19.61
CA ARG A 189 -8.21 -9.36 -20.33
C ARG A 189 -7.54 -9.50 -21.70
N VAL A 190 -6.44 -10.25 -21.78
CA VAL A 190 -5.69 -10.44 -23.04
C VAL A 190 -6.53 -11.26 -24.01
N ILE A 191 -7.13 -12.35 -23.51
CA ILE A 191 -8.01 -13.23 -24.28
C ILE A 191 -9.26 -12.47 -24.79
N GLU A 192 -9.81 -11.55 -23.99
CA GLU A 192 -10.94 -10.67 -24.37
C GLU A 192 -10.53 -9.64 -25.43
N ASN A 193 -9.42 -8.92 -25.22
CA ASN A 193 -8.91 -7.94 -26.18
C ASN A 193 -8.56 -8.59 -27.52
N GLU A 194 -7.79 -9.69 -27.54
CA GLU A 194 -7.43 -10.40 -28.77
C GLU A 194 -8.67 -10.86 -29.57
N LYS A 195 -9.75 -11.26 -28.90
CA LYS A 195 -11.00 -11.66 -29.57
C LYS A 195 -11.76 -10.46 -30.12
N LEU A 196 -11.76 -9.35 -29.39
CA LEU A 196 -12.39 -8.09 -29.82
C LEU A 196 -11.64 -7.48 -31.02
N GLU A 197 -10.31 -7.37 -30.96
CA GLU A 197 -9.46 -6.83 -32.02
C GLU A 197 -9.68 -7.58 -33.34
N ARG A 198 -9.77 -8.92 -33.29
CA ARG A 198 -10.12 -9.76 -34.46
C ARG A 198 -11.54 -9.56 -35.03
N LYS A 199 -12.47 -8.95 -34.28
CA LYS A 199 -13.77 -8.50 -34.82
C LYS A 199 -13.68 -7.11 -35.45
N LEU A 200 -12.82 -6.24 -34.93
CA LEU A 200 -12.73 -4.83 -35.29
C LEU A 200 -11.81 -4.54 -36.49
N GLU A 201 -10.71 -5.29 -36.61
CA GLU A 201 -9.73 -5.18 -37.70
C GLU A 201 -10.37 -5.30 -39.10
N PRO A 202 -11.20 -6.33 -39.43
CA PRO A 202 -11.87 -6.42 -40.72
C PRO A 202 -12.98 -5.37 -40.93
N LEU A 203 -13.36 -4.62 -39.89
CA LEU A 203 -14.28 -3.48 -39.98
C LEU A 203 -13.55 -2.14 -40.12
N GLY A 204 -12.20 -2.13 -40.08
CA GLY A 204 -11.40 -0.90 -40.07
C GLY A 204 -11.59 -0.08 -38.80
N LEU A 205 -11.88 -0.71 -37.66
CA LEU A 205 -12.12 -0.05 -36.37
C LEU A 205 -11.00 -0.34 -35.37
N THR A 206 -10.80 0.57 -34.42
CA THR A 206 -9.90 0.40 -33.28
C THR A 206 -10.52 0.96 -31.99
N VAL A 207 -10.06 0.48 -30.85
CA VAL A 207 -10.53 0.88 -29.52
C VAL A 207 -9.87 2.20 -29.10
N ASN A 208 -10.67 3.24 -28.91
CA ASN A 208 -10.25 4.46 -28.23
C ASN A 208 -10.48 4.28 -26.71
N GLU A 209 -9.40 4.25 -25.93
CA GLU A 209 -9.49 4.04 -24.48
C GLU A 209 -10.19 5.22 -23.78
N ILE A 210 -11.32 4.90 -23.15
CA ILE A 210 -12.08 5.80 -22.30
C ILE A 210 -11.62 5.61 -20.85
N LYS A 211 -11.55 6.71 -20.10
CA LYS A 211 -11.17 6.69 -18.68
C LYS A 211 -12.01 5.65 -17.89
N PRO A 212 -11.38 4.73 -17.14
CA PRO A 212 -12.08 3.77 -16.29
C PRO A 212 -12.60 4.45 -15.00
N ASP A 213 -13.62 5.28 -15.16
CA ASP A 213 -14.51 5.71 -14.09
C ASP A 213 -15.95 5.28 -14.38
N GLY A 214 -16.83 5.37 -13.38
CA GLY A 214 -18.24 4.94 -13.53
C GLY A 214 -19.06 5.73 -14.56
N HIS A 215 -18.49 6.74 -15.22
CA HIS A 215 -19.11 7.43 -16.35
C HIS A 215 -18.65 6.88 -17.72
N CYS A 216 -17.90 5.77 -17.78
CA CYS A 216 -17.32 5.20 -19.01
C CYS A 216 -18.30 5.09 -20.19
N LEU A 217 -19.50 4.54 -20.00
CA LEU A 217 -20.55 4.46 -21.03
C LEU A 217 -20.84 5.84 -21.66
N TYR A 218 -21.14 6.81 -20.80
CA TYR A 218 -21.51 8.16 -21.20
C TYR A 218 -20.36 8.91 -21.88
N ARG A 219 -19.11 8.70 -21.42
CA ARG A 219 -17.90 9.22 -22.04
C ARG A 219 -17.62 8.58 -23.40
N ALA A 220 -17.88 7.28 -23.55
CA ALA A 220 -17.71 6.57 -24.82
C ALA A 220 -18.70 7.07 -25.88
N VAL A 221 -19.94 7.37 -25.47
CA VAL A 221 -20.99 7.98 -26.30
C VAL A 221 -20.71 9.46 -26.60
N GLU A 222 -20.31 10.26 -25.61
CA GLU A 222 -19.79 11.63 -25.78
C GLU A 222 -18.66 11.67 -26.83
N ASN A 223 -17.71 10.72 -26.76
CA ASN A 223 -16.65 10.59 -27.75
C ASN A 223 -17.15 10.20 -29.15
N GLN A 224 -18.08 9.25 -29.28
CA GLN A 224 -18.72 8.94 -30.56
C GLN A 224 -19.43 10.16 -31.16
N LEU A 225 -20.19 10.90 -30.35
CA LEU A 225 -20.89 12.10 -30.81
C LEU A 225 -19.91 13.20 -31.25
N ALA A 226 -18.77 13.36 -30.57
CA ALA A 226 -17.70 14.26 -31.00
C ALA A 226 -17.06 13.83 -32.34
N VAL A 227 -16.72 12.54 -32.50
CA VAL A 227 -16.19 11.98 -33.76
C VAL A 227 -17.14 12.23 -34.93
N HIS A 228 -18.45 12.02 -34.71
CA HIS A 228 -19.49 12.23 -35.72
C HIS A 228 -19.77 13.70 -36.05
N SER A 229 -19.35 14.62 -35.20
CA SER A 229 -19.64 16.07 -35.32
C SER A 229 -18.38 16.90 -35.63
N GLY A 230 -17.28 16.25 -36.05
CA GLY A 230 -16.04 16.94 -36.46
C GLY A 230 -15.12 17.37 -35.32
N GLY A 231 -15.24 16.77 -34.14
CA GLY A 231 -14.31 16.94 -33.01
C GLY A 231 -14.90 17.54 -31.73
N SER A 232 -16.18 17.93 -31.72
CA SER A 232 -16.86 18.46 -30.53
C SER A 232 -18.22 17.78 -30.35
N SER A 233 -18.51 17.28 -29.14
CA SER A 233 -19.82 16.67 -28.85
C SER A 233 -20.89 17.75 -28.65
N PRO A 234 -22.13 17.58 -29.16
CA PRO A 234 -23.25 18.42 -28.79
C PRO A 234 -23.73 18.25 -27.34
N TYR A 235 -23.31 17.18 -26.65
CA TYR A 235 -23.68 16.88 -25.26
C TYR A 235 -22.48 16.33 -24.47
N THR A 236 -22.30 16.81 -23.25
CA THR A 236 -21.33 16.24 -22.31
C THR A 236 -21.85 14.95 -21.67
N TYR A 237 -20.95 14.14 -21.11
CA TYR A 237 -21.32 12.91 -20.38
C TYR A 237 -22.27 13.16 -19.18
N LEU A 238 -22.32 14.38 -18.63
CA LEU A 238 -23.24 14.77 -17.55
C LEU A 238 -24.63 15.11 -18.09
N GLU A 239 -24.71 15.84 -19.20
CA GLU A 239 -25.98 16.13 -19.87
C GLU A 239 -26.62 14.82 -20.39
N LEU A 240 -25.82 13.91 -20.95
CA LEU A 240 -26.29 12.58 -21.36
C LEU A 240 -26.91 11.79 -20.20
N ARG A 241 -26.34 11.85 -18.98
CA ARG A 241 -26.91 11.24 -17.76
C ARG A 241 -28.27 11.83 -17.39
N GLN A 242 -28.38 13.16 -17.39
CA GLN A 242 -29.63 13.87 -17.09
C GLN A 242 -30.71 13.59 -18.14
N MET A 243 -30.34 13.57 -19.43
CA MET A 243 -31.25 13.23 -20.53
C MET A 243 -31.75 11.79 -20.40
N VAL A 244 -30.89 10.84 -20.02
CA VAL A 244 -31.28 9.43 -19.79
C VAL A 244 -32.28 9.30 -18.64
N ALA A 245 -31.97 9.83 -17.46
CA ALA A 245 -32.90 9.76 -16.32
C ALA A 245 -34.24 10.46 -16.61
N ALA A 246 -34.22 11.63 -17.28
CA ALA A 246 -35.43 12.32 -17.70
C ALA A 246 -36.25 11.53 -18.73
N TYR A 247 -35.61 10.82 -19.66
CA TYR A 247 -36.29 9.94 -20.61
C TYR A 247 -36.89 8.72 -19.89
N MET A 248 -36.11 8.03 -19.05
CA MET A 248 -36.53 6.84 -18.34
C MET A 248 -37.73 7.09 -17.43
N ARG A 249 -37.73 8.19 -16.65
CA ARG A 249 -38.91 8.63 -15.87
C ARG A 249 -40.14 8.86 -16.73
N LYS A 250 -39.98 9.57 -17.85
CA LYS A 250 -41.09 9.91 -18.76
C LYS A 250 -41.66 8.67 -19.47
N HIS A 251 -40.85 7.65 -19.66
CA HIS A 251 -41.15 6.41 -20.38
C HIS A 251 -41.12 5.18 -19.46
N ALA A 252 -41.41 5.34 -18.16
CA ALA A 252 -41.17 4.30 -17.14
C ALA A 252 -41.79 2.94 -17.47
N THR A 253 -42.99 2.92 -18.08
CA THR A 253 -43.67 1.71 -18.57
C THR A 253 -42.81 0.83 -19.48
N ASP A 254 -41.89 1.45 -20.22
CA ASP A 254 -41.08 0.81 -21.25
C ASP A 254 -39.79 0.21 -20.65
N PHE A 255 -39.39 0.65 -19.44
CA PHE A 255 -38.19 0.22 -18.72
C PHE A 255 -38.48 -0.69 -17.51
N LEU A 256 -39.61 -0.46 -16.82
CA LEU A 256 -39.99 -1.20 -15.60
C LEU A 256 -39.96 -2.73 -15.74
N PRO A 257 -40.41 -3.36 -16.85
CA PRO A 257 -40.33 -4.81 -17.02
C PRO A 257 -38.90 -5.37 -17.01
N PHE A 258 -37.93 -4.60 -17.50
CA PHE A 258 -36.52 -4.98 -17.52
C PHE A 258 -35.85 -4.67 -16.18
N PHE A 259 -36.15 -3.50 -15.61
CA PHE A 259 -35.69 -3.10 -14.27
C PHE A 259 -36.07 -4.14 -13.21
N LEU A 260 -37.30 -4.68 -13.26
CA LEU A 260 -37.74 -5.78 -12.41
C LEU A 260 -36.82 -7.00 -12.51
N SER A 261 -36.52 -7.46 -13.73
CA SER A 261 -35.76 -8.70 -13.97
C SER A 261 -34.31 -8.65 -13.47
N GLU A 262 -33.74 -7.46 -13.28
CA GLU A 262 -32.41 -7.26 -12.69
C GLU A 262 -32.45 -7.15 -11.15
N ASN A 263 -33.64 -7.08 -10.55
CA ASN A 263 -33.86 -6.63 -9.17
C ASN A 263 -34.80 -7.55 -8.34
N GLU A 264 -35.05 -8.79 -8.77
CA GLU A 264 -36.00 -9.76 -8.16
C GLU A 264 -35.61 -10.30 -6.76
N GLU A 265 -35.47 -9.41 -5.78
CA GLU A 265 -35.44 -9.75 -4.35
C GLU A 265 -36.67 -9.15 -3.64
N GLY A 266 -37.70 -10.00 -3.40
CA GLY A 266 -38.88 -9.66 -2.61
C GLY A 266 -40.11 -9.26 -3.44
N GLY A 267 -41.25 -9.91 -3.16
CA GLY A 267 -42.54 -9.57 -3.76
C GLY A 267 -43.21 -8.41 -3.03
N GLU A 268 -42.83 -7.17 -3.36
CA GLU A 268 -43.43 -5.95 -2.80
C GLU A 268 -44.54 -5.34 -3.66
N SER A 269 -45.19 -4.29 -3.15
CA SER A 269 -46.28 -3.56 -3.83
C SER A 269 -45.76 -2.76 -5.03
N ASP A 270 -46.64 -2.53 -6.01
CA ASP A 270 -46.37 -1.73 -7.22
C ASP A 270 -45.88 -0.30 -6.88
N ASP A 271 -46.40 0.29 -5.80
CA ASP A 271 -45.94 1.60 -5.30
C ASP A 271 -44.43 1.60 -4.91
N SER A 272 -43.93 0.50 -4.33
CA SER A 272 -42.52 0.35 -3.93
C SER A 272 -41.61 0.26 -5.17
N LEU A 273 -42.07 -0.43 -6.22
CA LEU A 273 -41.37 -0.54 -7.49
C LEU A 273 -41.18 0.83 -8.16
N VAL A 274 -42.23 1.66 -8.18
CA VAL A 274 -42.17 3.00 -8.78
C VAL A 274 -41.23 3.92 -8.00
N GLU A 275 -41.23 3.87 -6.66
CA GLU A 275 -40.27 4.63 -5.85
C GLU A 275 -38.82 4.15 -6.05
N ARG A 276 -38.59 2.83 -6.11
CA ARG A 276 -37.27 2.23 -6.39
C ARG A 276 -36.74 2.65 -7.77
N PHE A 277 -37.61 2.70 -8.79
CA PHE A 277 -37.24 3.14 -10.15
C PHE A 277 -36.97 4.65 -10.24
N GLU A 278 -37.72 5.50 -9.54
CA GLU A 278 -37.42 6.93 -9.42
C GLU A 278 -36.08 7.16 -8.70
N ASN A 279 -35.78 6.41 -7.64
CA ASN A 279 -34.47 6.50 -6.99
C ASN A 279 -33.33 6.03 -7.91
N TYR A 280 -33.52 4.97 -8.70
CA TYR A 280 -32.57 4.56 -9.73
C TYR A 280 -32.30 5.67 -10.76
N CYS A 281 -33.35 6.32 -11.28
CA CYS A 281 -33.21 7.46 -12.19
C CYS A 281 -32.42 8.62 -11.55
N ARG A 282 -32.63 8.87 -10.24
CA ARG A 282 -31.88 9.86 -9.47
C ARG A 282 -30.41 9.50 -9.28
N GLU A 283 -30.09 8.23 -9.09
CA GLU A 283 -28.70 7.76 -9.00
C GLU A 283 -28.00 7.85 -10.37
N VAL A 284 -28.70 7.53 -11.45
CA VAL A 284 -28.21 7.66 -12.84
C VAL A 284 -27.83 9.11 -13.19
N GLU A 285 -28.65 10.10 -12.83
CA GLU A 285 -28.36 11.51 -13.17
C GLU A 285 -27.32 12.18 -12.26
N SER A 286 -27.27 11.81 -10.97
CA SER A 286 -26.51 12.57 -9.95
C SER A 286 -25.18 11.94 -9.53
N THR A 287 -24.91 10.68 -9.91
CA THR A 287 -23.74 9.94 -9.40
C THR A 287 -22.83 9.37 -10.50
N ALA A 288 -21.87 8.55 -10.10
CA ALA A 288 -21.06 7.72 -10.99
C ALA A 288 -21.58 6.26 -11.09
N ALA A 289 -22.86 6.02 -10.80
CA ALA A 289 -23.51 4.72 -11.01
C ALA A 289 -23.29 4.23 -12.45
N TRP A 290 -22.85 2.99 -12.62
CA TRP A 290 -22.52 2.43 -13.93
C TRP A 290 -23.77 2.29 -14.79
N GLY A 291 -23.66 2.61 -16.08
CA GLY A 291 -24.76 2.48 -17.02
C GLY A 291 -24.66 1.17 -17.82
N GLY A 292 -25.81 0.57 -18.11
CA GLY A 292 -25.94 -0.67 -18.86
C GLY A 292 -27.08 -0.62 -19.86
N GLN A 293 -27.88 -1.69 -19.90
CA GLN A 293 -28.88 -1.94 -20.94
C GLN A 293 -29.99 -0.87 -20.99
N LEU A 294 -30.45 -0.39 -19.82
CA LEU A 294 -31.52 0.61 -19.73
C LEU A 294 -31.04 1.96 -20.26
N GLU A 295 -29.84 2.39 -19.87
CA GLU A 295 -29.21 3.64 -20.29
C GLU A 295 -28.97 3.64 -21.81
N LEU A 296 -28.49 2.51 -22.36
CA LEU A 296 -28.28 2.32 -23.79
C LEU A 296 -29.60 2.39 -24.59
N GLY A 297 -30.68 1.79 -24.06
CA GLY A 297 -32.02 1.90 -24.65
C GLY A 297 -32.55 3.34 -24.64
N ALA A 298 -32.38 4.06 -23.53
CA ALA A 298 -32.72 5.48 -23.45
C ALA A 298 -31.89 6.33 -24.41
N LEU A 299 -30.56 6.21 -24.41
CA LEU A 299 -29.64 6.95 -25.29
C LEU A 299 -29.97 6.76 -26.78
N THR A 300 -30.30 5.53 -27.17
CA THR A 300 -30.76 5.18 -28.51
C THR A 300 -31.95 6.06 -28.95
N HIS A 301 -32.98 6.16 -28.10
CA HIS A 301 -34.18 6.93 -28.40
C HIS A 301 -34.03 8.44 -28.22
N ILE A 302 -33.16 8.90 -27.31
CA ILE A 302 -32.83 10.32 -27.09
C ILE A 302 -32.06 10.89 -28.28
N LEU A 303 -30.97 10.21 -28.66
CA LEU A 303 -30.04 10.68 -29.68
C LEU A 303 -30.52 10.38 -31.11
N LYS A 304 -31.59 9.59 -31.26
CA LYS A 304 -32.13 9.09 -32.53
C LYS A 304 -31.01 8.50 -33.41
N LYS A 305 -30.22 7.61 -32.79
CA LYS A 305 -29.05 6.96 -33.40
C LYS A 305 -29.04 5.47 -33.09
N HIS A 306 -28.68 4.71 -34.11
CA HIS A 306 -28.35 3.28 -34.00
C HIS A 306 -27.08 3.09 -33.17
N ILE A 307 -27.05 2.08 -32.29
CA ILE A 307 -25.90 1.76 -31.42
C ILE A 307 -25.46 0.31 -31.67
N MET A 308 -24.16 0.13 -31.92
CA MET A 308 -23.49 -1.18 -31.97
C MET A 308 -22.53 -1.31 -30.81
N ILE A 309 -22.53 -2.45 -30.13
CA ILE A 309 -21.63 -2.75 -29.03
C ILE A 309 -20.93 -4.07 -29.32
N PHE A 310 -19.60 -4.03 -29.45
CA PHE A 310 -18.79 -5.22 -29.70
C PHE A 310 -18.16 -5.75 -28.42
N SER A 311 -18.03 -7.08 -28.29
CA SER A 311 -17.32 -7.69 -27.16
C SER A 311 -16.45 -8.87 -27.59
N GLY A 312 -15.31 -9.04 -26.91
CA GLY A 312 -14.49 -10.24 -27.06
C GLY A 312 -15.04 -11.47 -26.33
N SER A 313 -15.83 -11.26 -25.27
CA SER A 313 -16.34 -12.35 -24.41
C SER A 313 -17.81 -12.71 -24.66
N PHE A 314 -18.58 -11.80 -25.27
CA PHE A 314 -20.03 -11.91 -25.43
C PHE A 314 -20.46 -11.74 -26.90
N PRO A 315 -21.72 -12.10 -27.24
CA PRO A 315 -22.33 -11.68 -28.51
C PRO A 315 -22.34 -10.15 -28.65
N ASP A 316 -22.26 -9.67 -29.88
CA ASP A 316 -22.34 -8.24 -30.18
C ASP A 316 -23.80 -7.77 -30.14
N VAL A 317 -24.05 -6.57 -29.60
CA VAL A 317 -25.40 -6.04 -29.34
C VAL A 317 -25.72 -4.90 -30.31
N GLU A 318 -26.93 -4.94 -30.90
CA GLU A 318 -27.40 -3.99 -31.90
C GLU A 318 -28.74 -3.37 -31.45
N MET A 319 -28.74 -2.06 -31.18
CA MET A 319 -29.91 -1.29 -30.71
C MET A 319 -30.27 -0.16 -31.68
N GLY A 320 -31.55 0.25 -31.68
CA GLY A 320 -31.99 1.40 -32.48
C GLY A 320 -31.99 1.15 -33.98
N LYS A 321 -32.41 -0.05 -34.41
CA LYS A 321 -32.40 -0.45 -35.84
C LYS A 321 -33.28 0.46 -36.70
N GLU A 322 -34.29 1.10 -36.10
CA GLU A 322 -35.13 2.11 -36.72
C GLU A 322 -34.41 3.46 -36.96
N TYR A 323 -33.28 3.73 -36.29
CA TYR A 323 -32.42 4.90 -36.50
C TYR A 323 -31.18 4.60 -37.36
N LYS A 324 -31.11 3.39 -37.94
CA LYS A 324 -30.05 2.99 -38.86
C LYS A 324 -30.34 3.63 -40.23
N SER A 325 -29.60 4.67 -40.60
CA SER A 325 -29.85 5.37 -41.87
C SER A 325 -29.75 4.41 -43.07
N GLY A 326 -30.80 4.43 -43.90
CA GLY A 326 -30.79 3.76 -45.19
C GLY A 326 -29.71 4.32 -46.10
N SER A 327 -29.24 3.52 -47.05
CA SER A 327 -28.08 3.82 -47.91
C SER A 327 -28.35 4.84 -49.03
N GLY A 328 -29.06 5.93 -48.72
CA GLY A 328 -29.43 6.97 -49.68
C GLY A 328 -29.52 8.36 -49.05
N SER A 329 -28.81 9.32 -49.65
CA SER A 329 -28.93 10.78 -49.45
C SER A 329 -28.51 11.38 -48.09
N GLY A 330 -27.19 11.52 -47.91
CA GLY A 330 -26.63 12.88 -47.83
C GLY A 330 -26.48 13.59 -46.47
N SER A 331 -26.77 12.95 -45.33
CA SER A 331 -26.37 13.50 -44.02
C SER A 331 -26.04 12.41 -42.99
N SER A 332 -25.05 12.67 -42.14
CA SER A 332 -24.34 11.63 -41.36
C SER A 332 -25.09 11.14 -40.12
N ALA A 333 -25.90 10.09 -40.26
CA ALA A 333 -26.27 9.21 -39.15
C ALA A 333 -25.35 7.99 -39.07
N SER A 334 -24.05 8.25 -38.91
CA SER A 334 -23.11 7.24 -38.42
C SER A 334 -23.60 6.68 -37.08
N SER A 335 -23.52 5.35 -36.96
CA SER A 335 -23.93 4.61 -35.76
C SER A 335 -22.96 4.86 -34.62
N ILE A 336 -23.44 4.86 -33.39
CA ILE A 336 -22.60 4.93 -32.19
C ILE A 336 -21.95 3.56 -32.02
N MET A 337 -20.64 3.48 -32.22
CA MET A 337 -19.85 2.26 -32.15
C MET A 337 -19.12 2.20 -30.81
N LEU A 338 -19.40 1.19 -29.99
CA LEU A 338 -18.83 0.99 -28.65
C LEU A 338 -18.19 -0.40 -28.53
N SER A 339 -17.27 -0.56 -27.59
CA SER A 339 -16.86 -1.90 -27.13
C SER A 339 -17.06 -2.08 -25.64
N TYR A 340 -17.59 -3.25 -25.26
CA TYR A 340 -17.81 -3.69 -23.88
C TYR A 340 -16.79 -4.76 -23.51
N HIS A 341 -16.07 -4.51 -22.42
CA HIS A 341 -15.02 -5.36 -21.87
C HIS A 341 -15.42 -5.73 -20.44
N LYS A 342 -15.45 -7.02 -20.10
CA LYS A 342 -15.77 -7.48 -18.74
C LYS A 342 -14.54 -7.56 -17.83
N HIS A 343 -13.34 -7.67 -18.41
CA HIS A 343 -12.10 -7.93 -17.69
C HIS A 343 -11.02 -6.86 -17.94
N ALA A 344 -11.35 -5.74 -18.60
CA ALA A 344 -10.38 -4.68 -18.92
C ALA A 344 -9.70 -4.08 -17.67
N PHE A 345 -10.41 -3.96 -16.54
CA PHE A 345 -9.88 -3.37 -15.32
C PHE A 345 -10.23 -4.21 -14.09
N GLY A 346 -9.44 -4.07 -13.01
CA GLY A 346 -9.66 -4.82 -11.76
C GLY A 346 -10.95 -4.47 -11.00
N LEU A 347 -11.77 -3.56 -11.53
CA LEU A 347 -13.14 -3.29 -11.06
C LEU A 347 -14.19 -4.15 -11.79
N GLY A 348 -13.86 -4.68 -12.98
CA GLY A 348 -14.78 -5.43 -13.84
C GLY A 348 -15.11 -4.67 -15.13
N GLU A 349 -16.41 -4.43 -15.34
CA GLU A 349 -16.99 -3.99 -16.61
C GLU A 349 -16.60 -2.57 -17.03
N HIS A 350 -16.42 -2.37 -18.34
CA HIS A 350 -16.04 -1.07 -18.89
C HIS A 350 -16.45 -0.90 -20.36
N TYR A 351 -16.86 0.32 -20.71
CA TYR A 351 -17.19 0.72 -22.08
C TYR A 351 -16.12 1.64 -22.67
N ASN A 352 -15.62 1.27 -23.85
CA ASN A 352 -14.75 2.11 -24.68
C ASN A 352 -15.48 2.56 -25.96
N SER A 353 -14.91 3.57 -26.63
CA SER A 353 -15.42 4.09 -27.90
C SER A 353 -14.69 3.44 -29.07
N LEU A 354 -15.36 3.20 -30.20
CA LEU A 354 -14.73 2.63 -31.40
C LEU A 354 -14.56 3.70 -32.48
N ILE A 355 -13.33 3.94 -32.88
CA ILE A 355 -12.99 4.93 -33.91
C ILE A 355 -12.47 4.24 -35.18
N PRO A 356 -12.57 4.89 -36.36
CA PRO A 356 -11.87 4.42 -37.55
C PRO A 356 -10.38 4.23 -37.27
N SER A 357 -9.83 3.10 -37.70
CA SER A 357 -8.39 2.85 -37.64
C SER A 357 -7.66 3.83 -38.56
N SER A 358 -6.50 4.32 -38.13
CA SER A 358 -5.63 5.14 -38.97
C SER A 358 -4.77 4.21 -39.83
N VAL A 359 -5.13 4.14 -41.12
CA VAL A 359 -4.43 3.40 -42.18
C VAL A 359 -3.25 4.21 -42.70
#